data_AF-A0A3B3Z992-F1
#
_entry.id   AF-A0A3B3Z992-F1
#
_cell.length_a   1.000
_cell.length_b   1.000
_cell.length_c   1.000
_cell.angle_alpha   90.00
_cell.angle_beta   90.00
_cell.angle_gamma   90.00
#
_symmetry.space_group_name_H-M   'P 1'
#
loop_
_entity.id
_entity.type
_entity.pdbx_description
1 polymer ?
#
loop_
_entity_poly.entity_id
_entity_poly.type
_entity_poly.pdbx_seq_one_letter_code
_entity_poly.pdbx_strand_id
1 'polypeptide(L)'
;MQSGVKTLSAGGGASLCCLLLLWLIYSHLLREQLAVGTCEIVMLNRDNSVPRRTIARQTARCACRRGQIAGTTRARPACVD
;
A
#
# COMPACT_ATOMS: atom_id res chain seq x y z
N MET A 1 29.66 -19.96 37.30
CA MET A 1 28.49 -19.11 36.97
C MET A 1 28.35 -19.02 35.46
N GLN A 2 27.45 -19.79 34.86
CA GLN A 2 26.76 -19.44 33.61
C GLN A 2 25.63 -20.46 33.46
N SER A 3 24.46 -19.96 33.81
CA SER A 3 23.16 -20.61 33.82
C SER A 3 22.85 -21.26 32.48
N GLY A 4 22.40 -22.52 32.56
CA GLY A 4 22.00 -23.34 31.44
C GLY A 4 21.10 -22.60 30.45
N VAL A 5 21.49 -22.68 29.19
CA VAL A 5 20.64 -22.38 28.04
C VAL A 5 19.45 -23.33 28.12
N LYS A 6 18.36 -22.81 28.67
CA LYS A 6 17.07 -23.49 28.76
C LYS A 6 16.61 -23.78 27.34
N THR A 7 16.55 -25.06 27.01
CA THR A 7 15.64 -25.69 26.05
C THR A 7 14.65 -24.70 25.43
N LEU A 8 15.03 -24.11 24.28
CA LEU A 8 14.11 -23.26 23.52
C LEU A 8 13.03 -24.16 22.92
N SER A 9 11.87 -24.10 23.56
CA SER A 9 10.59 -24.65 23.19
C SER A 9 10.33 -24.71 21.68
N ALA A 10 9.92 -25.89 21.20
CA ALA A 10 9.33 -26.14 19.89
C ALA A 10 8.04 -25.33 19.56
N GLY A 11 7.63 -24.40 20.45
CA GLY A 11 6.53 -23.45 20.24
C GLY A 11 6.97 -22.05 19.78
N GLY A 12 8.27 -21.75 19.72
CA GLY A 12 8.76 -20.41 19.34
C GLY A 12 8.48 -20.05 17.87
N GLY A 13 8.56 -21.04 16.98
CA GLY A 13 8.38 -20.81 15.54
C GLY A 13 6.98 -20.34 15.15
N ALA A 14 5.93 -20.88 15.78
CA ALA A 14 4.56 -20.47 15.51
C ALA A 14 4.28 -19.04 16.00
N SER A 15 4.79 -18.68 17.18
CA SER A 15 4.63 -17.32 17.72
C SER A 15 5.34 -16.27 16.87
N LEU A 16 6.60 -16.54 16.48
CA LEU A 16 7.36 -15.67 15.57
C LEU A 16 6.68 -15.55 14.20
N CYS A 17 6.17 -16.65 13.64
CA CYS A 17 5.44 -16.65 12.38
C CYS A 17 4.15 -15.82 12.47
N CYS A 18 3.35 -15.99 13.53
CA CYS A 18 2.14 -15.20 13.74
C CYS A 18 2.44 -13.71 13.88
N LEU A 19 3.48 -13.33 14.63
CA LEU A 19 3.89 -11.93 14.77
C LEU A 19 4.35 -11.33 13.43
N LEU A 20 5.11 -12.09 12.63
CA LEU A 20 5.53 -11.66 11.29
C LEU A 20 4.34 -11.46 10.35
N LEU A 21 3.37 -12.39 10.35
CA LEU A 21 2.16 -12.27 9.53
C LEU A 21 1.29 -11.08 9.96
N LEU A 22 1.05 -10.91 11.26
CA LEU A 22 0.33 -9.76 11.80
C LEU A 22 1.01 -8.44 11.42
N TRP A 23 2.34 -8.39 11.50
CA TRP A 23 3.11 -7.22 11.12
C TRP A 23 3.03 -6.91 9.61
N LEU A 24 3.10 -7.93 8.75
CA LEU A 24 2.91 -7.77 7.30
C LEU A 24 1.50 -7.27 6.95
N ILE A 25 0.47 -7.85 7.56
CA ILE A 25 -0.92 -7.45 7.35
C ILE A 25 -1.14 -6.01 7.82
N TYR A 26 -0.65 -5.67 9.01
CA TYR A 26 -0.74 -4.31 9.56
C TYR A 26 -0.03 -3.29 8.66
N SER A 27 1.19 -3.61 8.22
CA SER A 27 1.97 -2.75 7.33
C SER A 27 1.27 -2.54 5.98
N HIS A 28 0.66 -3.60 5.44
CA HIS A 28 -0.12 -3.50 4.22
C HIS A 28 -1.33 -2.59 4.44
N LEU A 29 -2.12 -2.81 5.49
CA LEU A 29 -3.29 -1.98 5.80
C LEU A 29 -2.92 -0.51 6.01
N LEU A 30 -1.80 -0.24 6.67
CA LEU A 30 -1.30 1.12 6.89
C LEU A 30 -0.84 1.78 5.59
N ARG A 31 -0.24 1.01 4.67
CA ARG A 31 0.13 1.48 3.33
C ARG A 31 -1.09 1.77 2.45
N GLU A 32 -2.18 1.03 2.62
CA GLU A 32 -3.44 1.30 1.94
C GLU A 32 -4.21 2.48 2.54
N GLN A 33 -3.84 2.94 3.75
CA GLN A 33 -4.46 4.07 4.41
C GLN A 33 -3.86 5.39 3.88
N LEU A 34 -4.20 5.76 2.64
CA LEU A 34 -3.98 7.12 2.18
C LEU A 34 -4.68 8.10 3.13
N ALA A 35 -4.00 9.18 3.50
CA ALA A 35 -4.58 10.26 4.27
C ALA A 35 -5.89 10.72 3.60
N VAL A 36 -6.96 10.80 4.38
CA VAL A 36 -8.28 11.14 3.87
C VAL A 36 -8.24 12.51 3.16
N GLY A 37 -8.53 12.52 1.86
CA GLY A 37 -8.47 13.67 0.98
C GLY A 37 -7.28 13.67 0.01
N THR A 38 -6.45 12.63 -0.02
CA THR A 38 -5.29 12.56 -0.92
C THR A 38 -5.45 11.53 -2.03
N CYS A 39 -4.75 11.81 -3.14
CA CYS A 39 -4.58 10.91 -4.26
C CYS A 39 -3.08 10.71 -4.52
N GLU A 40 -2.63 9.47 -4.59
CA GLU A 40 -1.25 9.10 -4.89
C GLU A 40 -1.19 8.30 -6.19
N ILE A 41 -0.19 8.58 -7.04
CA ILE A 41 0.02 7.85 -8.29
C ILE A 41 0.82 6.59 -7.97
N VAL A 42 0.19 5.42 -8.03
CA VAL A 42 0.77 4.13 -7.63
C VAL A 42 1.44 3.40 -8.79
N MET A 43 1.02 3.70 -10.02
CA MET A 43 1.58 3.05 -11.20
C MET A 43 1.58 4.00 -12.40
N LEU A 44 2.69 4.03 -13.13
CA LEU A 44 2.80 4.73 -14.40
C LEU A 44 3.07 3.69 -15.50
N ASN A 45 2.02 3.23 -16.18
CA ASN A 45 2.18 2.32 -17.30
C ASN A 45 2.39 3.13 -18.59
N ARG A 46 3.55 2.99 -19.21
CA ARG A 46 3.90 3.68 -20.46
C ARG A 46 3.74 2.68 -21.61
N ASP A 47 2.64 2.81 -22.34
CA ASP A 47 2.37 1.95 -23.48
C ASP A 47 3.29 2.36 -24.65
N ASN A 48 4.35 1.59 -24.89
CA ASN A 48 5.35 1.87 -25.93
C ASN A 48 4.95 1.26 -27.29
N SER A 49 3.82 0.56 -27.34
CA SER A 49 3.31 -0.14 -28.53
C SER A 49 2.70 0.80 -29.57
N VAL A 50 2.40 2.05 -29.19
CA VAL A 50 1.72 3.03 -30.03
C VAL A 50 2.66 4.20 -30.36
N PRO A 51 3.34 4.21 -31.53
CA PRO A 51 4.33 5.23 -31.88
C PRO A 51 3.75 6.64 -32.10
N ARG A 52 2.42 6.80 -32.20
CA ARG A 52 1.77 8.11 -32.43
C ARG A 52 1.19 8.79 -31.19
N ARG A 53 1.07 8.09 -30.05
CA ARG A 53 0.65 8.67 -28.77
C ARG A 53 1.26 7.85 -27.65
N THR A 54 2.27 8.37 -26.97
CA THR A 54 2.72 7.83 -25.69
C THR A 54 1.61 8.04 -24.66
N ILE A 55 0.64 7.13 -24.59
CA ILE A 55 -0.40 7.15 -23.56
C ILE A 55 0.27 6.62 -22.30
N ALA A 56 0.76 7.53 -21.48
CA ALA A 56 1.17 7.20 -20.11
C ALA A 56 -0.10 7.03 -19.28
N ARG A 57 -0.51 5.78 -19.02
CA ARG A 57 -1.59 5.46 -18.08
C ARG A 57 -1.07 5.62 -16.67
N GLN A 58 -1.48 6.70 -16.01
CA GLN A 58 -1.27 6.89 -14.58
C GLN A 58 -2.41 6.20 -13.84
N THR A 59 -2.11 5.22 -12.99
CA THR A 59 -3.06 4.64 -12.04
C THR A 59 -2.83 5.33 -10.70
N ALA A 60 -3.82 6.09 -10.25
CA ALA A 60 -3.79 6.73 -8.94
C ALA A 60 -4.75 6.02 -7.98
N ARG A 61 -4.35 5.90 -6.72
CA ARG A 61 -5.23 5.55 -5.60
C ARG A 61 -5.65 6.82 -4.90
N CYS A 62 -6.96 6.96 -4.66
CA CYS A 62 -7.53 8.12 -3.98
C CYS A 62 -8.31 7.66 -2.75
N ALA A 63 -8.11 8.32 -1.63
CA ALA A 63 -8.93 8.17 -0.43
C ALA A 63 -9.80 9.42 -0.26
N CYS A 64 -10.98 9.44 -0.86
CA CYS A 64 -11.87 10.60 -0.78
C CYS A 64 -12.78 10.55 0.45
N ARG A 65 -13.22 11.72 0.92
CA ARG A 65 -14.17 11.84 2.04
C ARG A 65 -15.54 11.28 1.63
N ARG A 66 -16.37 10.93 2.62
CA ARG A 66 -17.78 10.60 2.35
C ARG A 66 -18.45 11.81 1.67
N GLY A 67 -19.02 11.57 0.50
CA GLY A 67 -19.62 12.61 -0.34
C GLY A 67 -18.71 13.14 -1.44
N GLN A 68 -17.43 12.73 -1.50
CA GLN A 68 -16.49 13.11 -2.56
C GLN A 68 -16.13 11.93 -3.46
N ILE A 69 -15.91 12.19 -4.75
CA ILE A 69 -15.58 11.20 -5.77
C ILE A 69 -14.14 11.44 -6.27
N ALA A 70 -13.41 10.36 -6.53
CA ALA A 70 -12.10 10.45 -7.17
C ALA A 70 -12.26 10.90 -8.63
N GLY A 71 -11.64 12.03 -8.96
CA GLY A 71 -11.70 12.63 -10.27
C GLY A 71 -10.33 13.13 -10.73
N THR A 72 -10.36 14.01 -11.71
CA THR A 72 -9.15 14.70 -12.19
C THR A 72 -9.38 16.20 -12.19
N THR A 73 -8.43 16.95 -11.64
CA THR A 73 -8.42 18.41 -11.67
C THR A 73 -7.12 18.87 -12.31
N ARG A 74 -7.18 19.70 -13.36
CA ARG A 74 -5.99 20.16 -14.11
C ARG A 74 -5.05 19.00 -14.52
N ALA A 75 -5.64 17.91 -15.04
CA ALA A 75 -4.93 16.69 -15.44
C ALA A 75 -4.15 15.97 -14.31
N ARG A 76 -4.49 16.23 -13.04
CA ARG A 76 -3.95 15.52 -11.87
C ARG A 76 -5.07 14.81 -11.10
N PRO A 77 -4.82 13.65 -10.50
CA PRO A 77 -5.83 12.95 -9.69
C PRO A 77 -6.15 13.76 -8.42
N ALA A 78 -7.44 13.95 -8.14
CA ALA A 78 -7.91 14.70 -6.98
C ALA A 78 -9.30 14.23 -6.54
N CYS A 79 -9.64 14.43 -5.28
CA CYS A 79 -11.00 14.26 -4.79
C CYS A 79 -11.82 15.52 -5.10
N VAL A 80 -12.93 15.34 -5.79
CA VAL A 80 -13.91 16.40 -6.09
C VAL A 80 -15.22 16.09 -5.36
N ASP A 81 -16.04 17.11 -5.13
CA ASP A 81 -17.38 16.94 -4.52
C ASP A 81 -18.33 16.24 -5.51
#